data_AF-A0A3D4P0Z0-F1
#
_entry.id   AF-A0A3D4P0Z0-F1
#
_cell.length_a   1.000
_cell.length_b   1.000
_cell.length_c   1.000
_cell.angle_alpha   90.00
_cell.angle_beta   90.00
_cell.angle_gamma   90.00
#
_symmetry.space_group_name_H-M   'P 1'
#
loop_
_entity.id
_entity.type
_entity.pdbx_description
1 polymer ?
#
loop_
_entity_poly.entity_id
_entity_poly.type
_entity_poly.pdbx_seq_one_letter_code
_entity_poly.pdbx_strand_id
1 'polypeptide(L)' 'MNLSDFARETGLPFTTLRRYMNILQTTYQVFLIQPYSGHPAKRLVKTPKLFFNDTGLACHLIGSSEWADLDRMGQTGP' A
#
# COMPACT_ATOMS: atom_id res chain seq x y z
N MET A 1 3.71 -0.39 -6.98
CA MET A 1 4.63 0.29 -6.04
C MET A 1 6.08 0.15 -6.47
N ASN A 2 6.66 1.23 -6.99
CA ASN A 2 8.10 1.32 -7.21
C ASN A 2 8.76 1.75 -5.90
N LEU A 3 9.52 0.85 -5.27
CA LEU A 3 10.17 1.14 -3.98
C LEU A 3 11.24 2.23 -4.10
N SER A 4 11.84 2.41 -5.27
CA SER A 4 12.84 3.47 -5.50
C SER A 4 12.21 4.85 -5.51
N ASP A 5 11.00 4.98 -6.04
CA ASP A 5 10.25 6.24 -6.01
C ASP A 5 9.76 6.52 -4.58
N PHE A 6 9.26 5.49 -3.89
CA PHE A 6 8.82 5.62 -2.50
C PHE A 6 9.96 6.01 -1.53
N ALA A 7 11.17 5.49 -1.75
CA ALA A 7 12.36 5.89 -1.00
C ALA A 7 12.68 7.38 -1.20
N ARG A 8 12.48 7.89 -2.42
CA ARG A 8 12.71 9.30 -2.76
C ARG A 8 11.69 10.21 -2.10
N GLU A 9 10.41 9.83 -2.13
CA GLU A 9 9.32 10.59 -1.51
C GLU A 9 9.43 10.64 0.02
N THR A 10 9.83 9.53 0.64
CA THR A 10 9.99 9.43 2.10
C THR A 10 11.33 9.96 2.61
N GLY A 11 12.31 10.22 1.73
CA GLY A 11 13.67 10.60 2.09
C GLY A 11 14.46 9.48 2.79
N LEU A 12 13.96 8.25 2.81
CA LEU A 12 14.60 7.12 3.48
C LEU A 12 15.59 6.40 2.56
N PRO A 13 16.72 5.90 3.10
CA PRO A 13 17.57 4.98 2.35
C PRO A 13 16.77 3.76 1.88
N PHE A 14 16.98 3.35 0.62
CA PHE A 14 16.25 2.23 0.03
C PHE A 14 16.33 0.94 0.85
N THR A 15 17.49 0.65 1.45
CA THR A 15 17.71 -0.53 2.31
C THR A 15 16.88 -0.47 3.59
N THR A 16 16.72 0.71 4.19
CA THR A 16 15.89 0.94 5.37
C THR A 16 14.42 0.77 5.03
N LEU A 17 13.95 1.42 3.96
CA LEU A 17 12.57 1.30 3.49
C LEU A 17 12.22 -0.16 3.18
N ARG A 18 13.12 -0.90 2.52
CA ARG A 18 12.93 -2.32 2.23
C ARG A 18 12.81 -3.17 3.51
N ARG A 19 13.60 -2.88 4.53
CA ARG A 19 13.48 -3.56 5.84
C ARG A 19 12.14 -3.27 6.50
N TYR A 20 11.67 -2.03 6.51
CA TYR A 20 10.36 -1.68 7.06
C TYR A 20 9.23 -2.36 6.31
N MET A 21 9.28 -2.38 4.98
CA MET A 21 8.29 -3.09 4.16
C MET A 21 8.26 -4.60 4.47
N ASN A 22 9.43 -5.22 4.65
CA ASN A 22 9.49 -6.62 5.05
C ASN A 22 8.88 -6.84 6.44
N ILE A 23 9.16 -5.97 7.40
CA ILE A 23 8.56 -6.06 8.75
C ILE A 23 7.04 -5.98 8.64
N LEU A 24 6.51 -4.96 7.97
CA LEU A 24 5.07 -4.75 7.81
C LEU A 24 4.37 -5.93 7.11
N GLN A 25 5.02 -6.57 6.14
CA GLN A 25 4.48 -7.77 5.49
C GLN A 25 4.51 -8.99 6.39
N THR A 26 5.64 -9.25 7.07
CA THR A 26 5.78 -10.40 7.97
C THR A 26 4.88 -10.30 9.19
N THR A 27 4.55 -9.08 9.64
CA THR A 27 3.60 -8.82 10.73
C THR A 27 2.16 -8.63 10.25
N TYR A 28 1.88 -8.92 8.98
CA TYR A 28 0.55 -8.85 8.36
C TYR A 28 -0.14 -7.49 8.51
N GLN A 29 0.63 -6.40 8.61
CA GLN A 29 0.08 -5.04 8.60
C GLN A 29 -0.27 -4.60 7.18
N VAL A 30 0.51 -5.07 6.20
CA VAL A 30 0.32 -4.77 4.78
C VAL A 30 0.50 -5.99 3.88
N PHE A 31 -0.16 -5.98 2.73
CA PHE A 31 -0.04 -6.98 1.68
C PHE A 31 0.30 -6.37 0.33
N LEU A 32 1.06 -7.12 -0.48
CA LEU A 32 1.31 -6.79 -1.87
C LEU A 32 0.41 -7.63 -2.79
N ILE A 33 -0.59 -7.00 -3.38
CA ILE A 33 -1.44 -7.63 -4.39
C ILE A 33 -0.69 -7.60 -5.72
N GLN A 34 -0.34 -8.79 -6.20
CA GLN A 34 0.26 -8.97 -7.51
C GLN A 34 -0.75 -8.61 -8.60
N PRO A 35 -0.30 -8.01 -9.71
CA PRO A 35 -1.18 -7.70 -10.82
C PRO A 35 -1.79 -9.00 -11.39
N TYR A 36 -3.12 -9.02 -11.49
CA TYR A 36 -3.83 -10.07 -12.21
C TYR A 36 -3.84 -9.75 -13.70
N SER A 37 -3.41 -10.71 -14.52
CA SER A 37 -3.41 -10.60 -15.99
C SER A 37 -3.33 -12.01 -16.57
N GLY A 38 -4.20 -12.32 -17.55
CA GLY A 38 -4.14 -13.59 -18.28
C GLY A 38 -2.84 -13.80 -19.07
N HIS A 39 -2.09 -12.74 -19.33
CA HIS A 39 -0.77 -12.80 -19.97
C HIS A 39 0.35 -12.72 -18.91
N PRO A 40 1.16 -13.78 -18.72
CA PRO A 40 2.24 -13.78 -17.73
C PRO A 40 3.26 -12.66 -17.92
N ALA A 41 3.63 -12.33 -19.17
CA ALA A 41 4.55 -11.23 -19.47
C ALA A 41 4.00 -9.87 -18.97
N LYS A 42 2.70 -9.62 -19.13
CA LYS A 42 2.05 -8.40 -18.61
C LYS A 42 1.94 -8.40 -17.08
N ARG A 43 1.97 -9.57 -16.42
CA ARG A 43 2.04 -9.63 -14.95
C ARG A 43 3.40 -9.17 -14.44
N LEU A 44 4.49 -9.53 -15.13
CA LEU A 44 5.86 -9.18 -14.71
C LEU A 44 6.17 -7.68 -14.81
N VAL A 45 5.60 -7.00 -15.80
CA VAL A 45 5.86 -5.57 -16.02
C VAL A 45 5.03 -4.67 -15.08
N LYS A 46 3.85 -5.14 -14.65
CA LYS A 46 2.97 -4.34 -13.79
C LYS A 46 3.45 -4.36 -12.35
N THR A 47 3.47 -3.18 -11.74
CA THR A 47 3.94 -3.05 -10.36
C THR A 47 2.85 -3.52 -9.37
N PRO A 48 3.19 -4.34 -8.36
CA PRO A 48 2.22 -4.77 -7.35
C PRO A 48 1.66 -3.59 -6.53
N LYS A 49 0.41 -3.72 -6.08
CA LYS A 49 -0.28 -2.71 -5.26
C LYS A 49 -0.15 -3.05 -3.77
N LEU A 50 0.11 -2.04 -2.94
CA LEU A 50 0.16 -2.18 -1.48
C LEU A 50 -1.23 -1.98 -0.88
N PHE A 51 -1.63 -2.83 0.06
CA PHE A 51 -2.90 -2.76 0.78
C PHE A 51 -2.65 -2.92 2.29
N PHE A 52 -3.40 -2.18 3.11
CA PHE A 52 -3.45 -2.41 4.55
C PHE A 52 -4.36 -3.59 4.86
N ASN A 53 -3.99 -4.38 5.88
CA ASN A 53 -4.80 -5.49 6.35
C ASN A 53 -5.94 -5.03 7.26
N ASP A 54 -5.65 -4.04 8.12
CA ASP A 54 -6.61 -3.49 9.07
C ASP A 54 -7.20 -2.19 8.53
N THR A 55 -8.52 -2.16 8.34
CA THR A 55 -9.24 -0.98 7.84
C THR A 55 -9.33 0.13 8.88
N GLY A 56 -9.39 -0.20 10.17
CA GLY A 56 -9.38 0.77 11.26
C GLY A 56 -8.05 1.50 11.37
N LEU A 57 -6.93 0.76 11.27
CA LEU A 57 -5.59 1.35 11.20
C LEU A 57 -5.44 2.24 9.96
N ALA A 58 -5.91 1.77 8.80
CA ALA A 58 -5.88 2.56 7.57
C ALA A 58 -6.68 3.86 7.73
N CYS A 59 -7.91 3.78 8.25
CA CYS A 59 -8.76 4.95 8.52
C CYS A 59 -8.10 5.92 9.51
N HIS A 60 -7.51 5.39 10.58
CA HIS A 60 -6.80 6.19 11.56
C HIS A 60 -5.60 6.94 10.96
N LEU A 61 -4.78 6.27 10.13
CA LEU A 61 -3.62 6.88 9.48
C LEU A 61 -3.98 7.98 8.48
N ILE A 62 -5.15 7.91 7.85
CA ILE A 62 -5.68 8.97 6.98
C ILE A 62 -6.46 10.05 7.74
N GLY A 63 -6.55 9.95 9.07
CA GLY A 63 -7.25 10.92 9.92
C GLY A 63 -8.78 10.83 9.86
N SER A 64 -9.32 9.68 9.45
CA SER A 64 -10.77 9.44 9.41
C SER A 64 -11.23 8.76 10.69
N SER A 65 -12.23 9.33 11.36
CA SER A 65 -12.90 8.69 12.50
C SER A 65 -14.37 8.37 12.25
N GLU A 66 -14.98 9.03 11.26
CA GLU A 66 -16.37 8.76 10.88
C GLU A 66 -16.53 8.43 9.40
N TRP A 67 -17.61 7.72 9.08
CA TRP A 67 -17.96 7.40 7.69
C TRP A 67 -18.08 8.65 6.80
N ALA A 68 -18.61 9.75 7.36
CA ALA A 68 -18.74 11.01 6.65
C ALA A 68 -17.40 11.59 6.19
N ASP A 69 -16.30 11.30 6.90
CA ASP A 69 -14.96 11.75 6.50
C ASP A 69 -14.49 10.99 5.25
N LEU A 70 -14.70 9.66 5.21
CA LEU A 70 -14.37 8.82 4.06
C LEU A 70 -15.17 9.22 2.81
N ASP A 71 -16.45 9.56 2.98
CA ASP A 71 -17.32 9.98 1.89
C ASP A 71 -16.87 11.32 1.30
N ARG A 72 -16.53 12.30 2.15
CA ARG A 72 -15.93 13.58 1.71
C ARG A 72 -14.60 13.38 0.99
N MET A 73 -13.81 12.38 1.38
CA MET A 73 -12.54 12.05 0.74
C MET A 73 -12.71 11.22 -0.56
N GLY A 74 -13.93 10.78 -0.90
CA GLY A 74 -14.17 9.89 -2.03
C GLY A 74 -13.48 8.53 -1.87
N GLN A 75 -13.25 8.08 -0.64
CA GLN A 75 -12.65 6.79 -0.31
C GLN A 75 -13.67 5.74 0.10
N THR A 76 -14.96 6.03 -0.07
CA THR A 76 -16.02 5.05 -0.02
C THR A 76 -15.88 4.12 -1.24
N GLY A 77 -15.90 2.80 -1.01
CA GLY A 77 -15.89 1.83 -2.10
C GLY A 77 -17.10 1.98 -3.03
N PRO A 78 -17.10 1.31 -4.19
CA PRO A 78 -18.26 1.32 -5.10
C PRO A 78 -19.53 0.79 -4.45
#